data_AF-A0A6H1U402-F1
#
_entry.id   AF-A0A6H1U402-F1
#
_cell.length_a   1.000
_cell.length_b   1.000
_cell.length_c   1.000
_cell.angle_alpha   90.00
_cell.angle_beta   90.00
_cell.angle_gamma   90.00
#
_symmetry.space_group_name_H-M   'P 1'
#
loop_
_entity.id
_entity.type
_entity.pdbx_description
1 polymer ?
#
loop_
_entity_poly.entity_id
_entity_poly.type
_entity_poly.pdbx_seq_one_letter_code
_entity_poly.pdbx_strand_id
1 'polypeptide(L)'
;MSHSPRQELEVSIPLVFTLATVLTGVIYAIFLERRQTYLGTLLYDRGFTQVAVVFFAGIVLSFTILKFVKLQREFFALRENWVAVDLDWHDPQSPLLFRLQERLLADGSAIARRCARAIAAYIHSGNRKAAAELALDDSSFYLSASESSYSLPRILVWAIPLLGFIGTVIGISQAVTGFSGFLEEAGEIDQIKEGIGTVTSGLAVAFDTTLVALFLSVLVMIPLVLVERFESRLLLAIDIYLNDRLLPRFKDSGTPLENEQLTQAIDAAIARHLPSPEALIDPARTYAERAAEVLSQTFIAQLNTVQTQHERLIEKLDNLQEKTLEERQAFELSFSENEENYRQAIADLITEINGTYRKVSAEMEAGNRAIAQNLIQQAEKIGDRLEHASKSLDSRIALLEKSKTNIAQILELQERLDKNLRSISRDGHIEAVLEEIREHLAELKPLLKQLNKPRRITLVETEDKIE
;
A
#
# COMPACT_ATOMS: atom_id res chain seq x y z
N MET A 1 -35.83 30.18 15.81
CA MET A 1 -34.68 29.30 15.51
C MET A 1 -34.57 29.11 14.01
N SER A 2 -33.92 30.05 13.32
CA SER A 2 -33.42 29.82 11.97
C SER A 2 -31.94 29.47 12.14
N HIS A 3 -31.64 28.18 12.37
CA HIS A 3 -30.26 27.72 12.35
C HIS A 3 -29.75 27.92 10.92
N SER A 4 -29.09 29.06 10.65
CA SER A 4 -28.35 29.20 9.40
C SER A 4 -27.31 28.08 9.38
N PRO A 5 -27.28 27.23 8.35
CA PRO A 5 -26.33 26.13 8.28
C PRO A 5 -24.90 26.66 8.31
N ARG A 6 -24.04 25.94 9.05
CA ARG A 6 -22.58 26.11 9.00
C ARG A 6 -22.15 25.89 7.55
N GLN A 7 -21.41 26.82 6.96
CA GLN A 7 -20.92 26.62 5.60
C GLN A 7 -19.64 25.83 5.65
N GLU A 8 -19.77 24.53 5.44
CA GLU A 8 -18.62 23.67 5.36
C GLU A 8 -17.76 24.08 4.14
N LEU A 9 -16.46 24.27 4.38
CA LEU A 9 -15.45 24.49 3.32
C LEU A 9 -15.19 23.21 2.52
N GLU A 10 -16.07 22.21 2.65
CA GLU A 10 -16.01 20.92 1.99
C GLU A 10 -16.18 21.04 0.47
N VAL A 11 -15.56 20.09 -0.22
CA VAL A 11 -15.71 19.90 -1.65
C VAL A 11 -16.59 18.67 -1.85
N SER A 12 -17.53 18.76 -2.78
CA SER A 12 -18.42 17.64 -3.08
C SER A 12 -17.62 16.44 -3.58
N ILE A 13 -17.60 15.36 -2.80
CA ILE A 13 -16.88 14.11 -3.10
C ILE A 13 -17.24 13.58 -4.51
N PRO A 14 -18.51 13.51 -4.95
CA PRO A 14 -18.84 13.04 -6.29
C PRO A 14 -18.20 13.87 -7.41
N LEU A 15 -18.07 15.18 -7.21
CA LEU A 15 -17.40 16.07 -8.18
C LEU A 15 -15.90 15.80 -8.25
N VAL A 16 -15.26 15.52 -7.10
CA VAL A 16 -13.84 15.12 -7.07
C VAL A 16 -13.63 13.84 -7.86
N PHE A 17 -14.46 12.82 -7.63
CA PHE A 17 -14.36 11.54 -8.33
C PHE A 17 -14.61 11.68 -9.83
N THR A 18 -15.64 12.42 -10.24
CA THR A 18 -15.92 12.65 -11.67
C THR A 18 -14.78 13.40 -12.35
N LEU A 19 -14.24 14.47 -11.73
CA LEU A 19 -13.10 15.20 -12.27
C LEU A 19 -11.86 14.30 -12.36
N ALA A 20 -11.61 13.46 -11.35
CA ALA A 20 -10.51 12.51 -11.37
C ALA A 20 -10.66 11.47 -12.49
N THR A 21 -11.85 10.91 -12.69
CA THR A 21 -12.12 9.97 -13.79
C THR A 21 -11.91 10.63 -15.15
N VAL A 22 -12.39 11.86 -15.33
CA VAL A 22 -12.17 12.63 -16.57
C VAL A 22 -10.68 12.90 -16.77
N LEU A 23 -9.97 13.34 -15.74
CA LEU A 23 -8.53 13.62 -15.80
C LEU A 23 -7.73 12.36 -16.18
N THR A 24 -8.01 11.23 -15.53
CA THR A 24 -7.38 9.94 -15.88
C THR A 24 -7.70 9.55 -17.31
N GLY A 25 -8.96 9.65 -17.73
CA GLY A 25 -9.37 9.37 -19.12
C GLY A 25 -8.64 10.24 -20.14
N VAL A 26 -8.49 11.54 -19.86
CA VAL A 26 -7.76 12.49 -20.71
C VAL A 26 -6.26 12.16 -20.76
N ILE A 27 -5.63 11.84 -19.63
CA ILE A 27 -4.21 11.42 -19.59
C ILE A 27 -4.02 10.20 -20.49
N TYR A 28 -4.84 9.16 -20.32
CA TYR A 28 -4.74 7.96 -21.16
C TYR A 28 -5.03 8.28 -22.64
N ALA A 29 -6.05 9.08 -22.96
CA ALA A 29 -6.34 9.48 -24.34
C ALA A 29 -5.19 10.23 -25.01
N ILE A 30 -4.50 11.13 -24.30
CA ILE A 30 -3.34 11.88 -24.83
C ILE A 30 -2.17 10.92 -25.11
N PHE A 31 -1.94 9.95 -24.22
CA PHE A 31 -0.85 8.98 -24.39
C PHE A 31 -1.21 7.82 -25.33
N LEU A 32 -2.46 7.71 -25.78
CA LEU A 32 -2.91 6.72 -26.77
C LEU A 32 -2.19 6.88 -28.11
N GLU A 33 -2.05 8.11 -28.59
CA GLU A 33 -1.35 8.41 -29.86
C GLU A 33 0.19 8.39 -29.69
N ARG A 34 0.67 8.43 -28.43
CA ARG A 34 2.09 8.46 -28.07
C ARG A 34 2.56 7.19 -27.36
N ARG A 35 1.93 6.04 -27.63
CA ARG A 35 2.28 4.76 -26.99
C ARG A 35 3.74 4.35 -27.12
N GLN A 36 4.40 4.74 -28.22
CA GLN A 36 5.83 4.45 -28.47
C GLN A 36 6.79 5.26 -27.57
N THR A 37 6.31 6.29 -26.86
CA THR A 37 7.13 7.04 -25.90
C THR A 37 7.28 6.27 -24.59
N TYR A 38 8.37 6.50 -23.86
CA TYR A 38 8.66 5.86 -22.57
C TYR A 38 7.50 6.01 -21.55
N LEU A 39 6.83 7.16 -21.50
CA LEU A 39 5.64 7.36 -20.67
C LEU A 39 4.40 6.60 -21.18
N GLY A 40 4.26 6.44 -22.49
CA GLY A 40 3.18 5.69 -23.10
C GLY A 40 3.25 4.20 -22.77
N THR A 41 4.43 3.58 -22.93
CA THR A 41 4.66 2.19 -22.54
C THR A 41 4.47 1.98 -21.04
N LEU A 42 4.93 2.94 -20.22
CA LEU A 42 4.75 2.89 -18.79
C LEU A 42 3.26 2.95 -18.37
N LEU A 43 2.44 3.76 -19.04
CA LEU A 43 1.02 3.89 -18.71
C LEU A 43 0.17 2.70 -19.15
N TYR A 44 0.49 2.09 -20.30
CA TYR A 44 -0.33 1.05 -20.93
C TYR A 44 0.15 -0.38 -20.67
N ASP A 45 1.46 -0.62 -20.59
CA ASP A 45 2.02 -1.98 -20.55
C ASP A 45 2.30 -2.48 -19.12
N ARG A 46 2.04 -1.64 -18.10
CA ARG A 46 2.37 -1.92 -16.69
C ARG A 46 1.19 -2.44 -15.85
N GLY A 47 0.08 -2.78 -16.49
CA GLY A 47 -1.09 -3.38 -15.84
C GLY A 47 -1.95 -2.41 -15.03
N PHE A 48 -2.79 -2.96 -14.15
CA PHE A 48 -3.83 -2.20 -13.43
C PHE A 48 -3.28 -1.27 -12.34
N THR A 49 -2.10 -1.57 -11.79
CA THR A 49 -1.48 -0.77 -10.71
C THR A 49 -1.19 0.65 -11.17
N GLN A 50 -0.74 0.81 -12.42
CA GLN A 50 -0.46 2.13 -12.99
C GLN A 50 -1.73 2.96 -13.19
N VAL A 51 -2.81 2.32 -13.66
CA VAL A 51 -4.13 2.98 -13.79
C VAL A 51 -4.61 3.45 -12.42
N ALA A 52 -4.48 2.61 -11.38
CA ALA A 52 -4.86 2.94 -10.02
C ALA A 52 -4.02 4.10 -9.45
N VAL A 53 -2.70 4.10 -9.66
CA VAL A 53 -1.79 5.18 -9.24
C VAL A 53 -2.19 6.51 -9.87
N VAL A 54 -2.42 6.55 -11.19
CA VAL A 54 -2.82 7.77 -11.90
C VAL A 54 -4.19 8.24 -11.43
N PHE A 55 -5.13 7.32 -11.21
CA PHE A 55 -6.45 7.65 -10.70
C PHE A 55 -6.42 8.22 -9.27
N PHE A 56 -5.65 7.62 -8.36
CA PHE A 56 -5.50 8.12 -7.00
C PHE A 56 -4.82 9.50 -6.98
N ALA A 57 -3.76 9.67 -7.77
CA ALA A 57 -3.12 10.97 -7.97
C ALA A 57 -4.13 11.99 -8.53
N GLY A 58 -4.99 11.58 -9.47
CA GLY A 58 -6.05 12.41 -10.03
C GLY A 58 -7.12 12.83 -9.02
N ILE A 59 -7.51 11.95 -8.09
CA ILE A 59 -8.43 12.28 -6.98
C ILE A 59 -7.80 13.36 -6.08
N VAL A 60 -6.56 13.13 -5.64
CA VAL A 60 -5.84 14.08 -4.76
C VAL A 60 -5.67 15.43 -5.45
N LEU A 61 -5.27 15.43 -6.73
CA LEU A 61 -5.09 16.65 -7.50
C LEU A 61 -6.40 17.41 -7.71
N SER A 62 -7.48 16.70 -8.06
CA SER A 62 -8.82 17.28 -8.24
C SER A 62 -9.32 17.92 -6.95
N PHE A 63 -9.20 17.20 -5.83
CA PHE A 63 -9.55 17.72 -4.50
C PHE A 63 -8.74 18.98 -4.18
N THR A 64 -7.43 18.93 -4.39
CA THR A 64 -6.50 20.04 -4.10
C THR A 64 -6.85 21.28 -4.92
N ILE A 65 -7.12 21.14 -6.23
CA ILE A 65 -7.49 22.26 -7.10
C ILE A 65 -8.82 22.88 -6.67
N LEU A 66 -9.84 22.06 -6.40
CA LEU A 66 -11.16 22.55 -5.99
C LEU A 66 -11.11 23.25 -4.64
N LYS A 67 -10.38 22.68 -3.67
CA LYS A 67 -10.12 23.33 -2.38
C LYS A 67 -9.38 24.65 -2.57
N PHE A 68 -8.31 24.66 -3.37
CA PHE A 68 -7.54 25.87 -3.63
C PHE A 68 -8.41 26.99 -4.22
N VAL A 69 -9.23 26.69 -5.23
CA VAL A 69 -10.15 27.68 -5.83
C VAL A 69 -11.16 28.21 -4.82
N LYS A 70 -11.75 27.33 -4.00
CA LYS A 70 -12.71 27.74 -2.95
C LYS A 70 -12.04 28.63 -1.90
N LEU A 71 -10.86 28.23 -1.41
CA LEU A 71 -10.12 29.00 -0.41
C LEU A 71 -9.61 30.34 -0.94
N GLN A 72 -9.22 30.42 -2.21
CA GLN A 72 -8.81 31.69 -2.83
C GLN A 72 -9.96 32.70 -2.87
N ARG A 73 -11.18 32.23 -3.16
CA ARG A 73 -12.39 33.08 -3.11
C ARG A 73 -12.64 33.60 -1.70
N GLU A 74 -12.54 32.74 -0.69
CA GLU A 74 -12.74 33.11 0.72
C GLU A 74 -11.62 34.02 1.26
N PHE A 75 -10.38 33.83 0.81
CA PHE A 75 -9.28 34.72 1.15
C PHE A 75 -9.46 36.13 0.57
N PHE A 76 -10.03 36.22 -0.64
CA PHE A 76 -10.38 37.51 -1.22
C PHE A 76 -11.52 38.18 -0.42
N ALA A 77 -12.55 37.41 -0.03
CA ALA A 77 -13.61 37.89 0.85
C ALA A 77 -13.07 38.46 2.16
N LEU A 78 -12.08 37.79 2.79
CA LEU A 78 -11.44 38.28 4.03
C LEU A 78 -10.81 39.68 3.91
N ARG A 79 -10.42 40.13 2.70
CA ARG A 79 -9.86 41.47 2.49
C ARG A 79 -10.90 42.59 2.54
N GLU A 80 -12.17 42.25 2.43
CA GLU A 80 -13.27 43.23 2.50
C GLU A 80 -13.59 43.60 3.95
N ASN A 81 -14.04 44.84 4.17
CA ASN A 81 -14.48 45.29 5.49
C ASN A 81 -15.94 44.90 5.73
N TRP A 82 -16.14 43.75 6.38
CA TRP A 82 -17.47 43.20 6.71
C TRP A 82 -18.18 43.92 7.86
N VAL A 83 -17.42 44.62 8.71
CA VAL A 83 -17.94 45.34 9.87
C VAL A 83 -18.06 46.83 9.53
N ALA A 84 -19.29 47.33 9.44
CA ALA A 84 -19.54 48.75 9.19
C ALA A 84 -19.04 49.61 10.37
N VAL A 85 -18.27 50.66 10.07
CA VAL A 85 -17.68 51.53 11.10
C VAL A 85 -18.72 52.40 11.80
N ASP A 86 -19.80 52.77 11.10
CA ASP A 86 -20.77 53.79 11.53
C ASP A 86 -22.05 53.24 12.19
N LEU A 87 -22.09 51.95 12.55
CA LEU A 87 -23.23 51.36 13.27
C LEU A 87 -23.17 51.66 14.78
N ASP A 88 -24.32 51.86 15.42
CA ASP A 88 -24.41 51.81 16.88
C ASP A 88 -24.47 50.34 17.33
N TRP A 89 -23.35 49.88 17.89
CA TRP A 89 -23.16 48.51 18.36
C TRP A 89 -23.64 48.29 19.80
N HIS A 90 -24.11 49.34 20.48
CA HIS A 90 -24.50 49.30 21.89
C HIS A 90 -25.94 48.84 22.11
N ASP A 91 -26.78 48.92 21.07
CA ASP A 91 -28.17 48.45 21.09
C ASP A 91 -28.30 47.10 20.37
N PRO A 92 -28.47 45.98 21.12
CA PRO A 92 -28.68 44.65 20.54
C PRO A 92 -29.96 44.54 19.71
N GLN A 93 -30.93 45.44 19.86
CA GLN A 93 -32.20 45.43 19.14
C GLN A 93 -32.25 46.43 17.97
N SER A 94 -31.12 47.05 17.62
CA SER A 94 -31.06 48.01 16.52
C SER A 94 -31.49 47.36 15.19
N PRO A 95 -32.46 47.94 14.45
CA PRO A 95 -32.89 47.45 13.15
C PRO A 95 -31.75 47.36 12.11
N LEU A 96 -30.70 48.18 12.29
CA LEU A 96 -29.52 48.17 11.42
C LEU A 96 -28.66 46.92 11.64
N LEU A 97 -28.59 46.43 12.88
CA LEU A 97 -27.82 45.24 13.24
C LEU A 97 -28.46 43.97 12.66
N PHE A 98 -29.79 43.89 12.69
CA PHE A 98 -30.56 42.84 11.99
C PHE A 98 -30.36 42.88 10.46
N ARG A 99 -30.42 44.06 9.84
CA ARG A 99 -30.15 44.20 8.40
C ARG A 99 -28.73 43.81 8.02
N LEU A 100 -27.75 44.14 8.87
CA LEU A 100 -26.36 43.72 8.67
C LEU A 100 -26.23 42.20 8.76
N GLN A 101 -26.84 41.57 9.76
CA GLN A 101 -26.88 40.12 9.91
C GLN A 101 -27.47 39.45 8.65
N GLU A 102 -28.62 39.91 8.16
CA GLU A 102 -29.25 39.37 6.94
C GLU A 102 -28.35 39.53 5.70
N ARG A 103 -27.72 40.70 5.53
CA ARG A 103 -26.79 40.93 4.42
C ARG A 103 -25.59 39.98 4.47
N LEU A 104 -25.03 39.77 5.66
CA LEU A 104 -23.91 38.85 5.87
C LEU A 104 -24.29 37.38 5.62
N LEU A 105 -25.53 37.00 5.95
CA LEU A 105 -26.05 35.67 5.63
C LEU A 105 -26.28 35.48 4.12
N ALA A 106 -26.70 36.53 3.42
CA ALA A 106 -26.96 36.51 1.98
C ALA A 106 -25.69 36.43 1.12
N ASP A 107 -24.60 37.08 1.55
CA ASP A 107 -23.29 37.00 0.88
C ASP A 107 -22.77 35.55 0.89
N GLY A 108 -22.86 34.91 2.05
CA GLY A 108 -22.60 33.49 2.19
C GLY A 108 -21.14 33.09 2.05
N SER A 109 -20.17 34.00 2.26
CA SER A 109 -18.78 33.67 2.55
C SER A 109 -18.59 33.14 3.98
N ALA A 110 -17.51 32.41 4.23
CA ALA A 110 -17.23 31.81 5.53
C ALA A 110 -17.07 32.88 6.61
N ILE A 111 -16.38 33.99 6.32
CA ILE A 111 -16.26 35.12 7.24
C ILE A 111 -17.61 35.78 7.50
N ALA A 112 -18.40 36.07 6.46
CA ALA A 112 -19.67 36.75 6.61
C ALA A 112 -20.66 35.92 7.45
N ARG A 113 -20.75 34.62 7.22
CA ARG A 113 -21.61 33.73 8.03
C ARG A 113 -21.16 33.63 9.48
N ARG A 114 -19.85 33.61 9.75
CA ARG A 114 -19.32 33.60 11.12
C ARG A 114 -19.59 34.92 11.84
N CYS A 115 -19.39 36.05 11.17
CA CYS A 115 -19.78 37.36 11.69
C CYS A 115 -21.30 37.43 11.95
N ALA A 116 -22.13 36.96 11.01
CA ALA A 116 -23.58 36.96 11.16
C ALA A 116 -24.05 36.12 12.35
N ARG A 117 -23.43 34.95 12.60
CA ARG A 117 -23.78 34.10 13.73
C ARG A 117 -23.33 34.70 15.06
N ALA A 118 -22.14 35.29 15.13
CA ALA A 118 -21.69 36.03 16.31
C ALA A 118 -22.61 37.23 16.61
N ILE A 119 -23.03 37.99 15.58
CA ILE A 119 -24.01 39.07 15.71
C ILE A 119 -25.36 38.52 16.18
N ALA A 120 -25.84 37.39 15.64
CA ALA A 120 -27.08 36.75 16.07
C ALA A 120 -27.06 36.39 17.56
N ALA A 121 -25.94 35.80 18.04
CA ALA A 121 -25.76 35.50 19.45
C ALA A 121 -25.79 36.76 20.31
N TYR A 122 -25.17 37.85 19.85
CA TYR A 122 -25.22 39.13 20.55
C TYR A 122 -26.63 39.73 20.59
N ILE A 123 -27.36 39.73 19.47
CA ILE A 123 -28.76 40.19 19.38
C ILE A 123 -29.65 39.45 20.38
N HIS A 124 -29.49 38.13 20.51
CA HIS A 124 -30.32 37.31 21.40
C HIS A 124 -29.93 37.41 22.87
N SER A 125 -28.64 37.47 23.17
CA SER A 125 -28.15 37.44 24.57
C SER A 125 -27.94 38.82 25.18
N GLY A 126 -27.76 39.85 24.36
CA GLY A 126 -27.32 41.18 24.78
C GLY A 126 -25.93 41.19 25.45
N ASN A 127 -25.15 40.12 25.35
CA ASN A 127 -23.88 39.97 26.06
C ASN A 127 -22.75 39.57 25.12
N ARG A 128 -21.64 40.32 25.14
CA ARG A 128 -20.40 40.00 24.42
C ARG A 128 -19.90 38.58 24.70
N LYS A 129 -20.00 38.09 25.95
CA LYS A 129 -19.50 36.76 26.34
C LYS A 129 -20.15 35.63 25.55
N ALA A 130 -21.48 35.67 25.39
CA ALA A 130 -22.21 34.66 24.63
C ALA A 130 -21.85 34.66 23.14
N ALA A 131 -21.60 35.84 22.56
CA ALA A 131 -21.11 35.95 21.18
C ALA A 131 -19.68 35.41 21.01
N ALA A 132 -18.81 35.62 22.00
CA ALA A 132 -17.45 35.09 22.02
C ALA A 132 -17.42 33.56 22.15
N GLU A 133 -18.23 32.99 23.04
CA GLU A 133 -18.36 31.54 23.19
C GLU A 133 -18.84 30.87 21.90
N LEU A 134 -19.85 31.44 21.22
CA LEU A 134 -20.29 30.91 19.93
C LEU A 134 -19.21 31.03 18.84
N ALA A 135 -18.45 32.13 18.82
CA ALA A 135 -17.36 32.30 17.86
C ALA A 135 -16.23 31.27 18.06
N LEU A 136 -15.96 30.89 19.32
CA LEU A 136 -15.02 29.82 19.68
C LEU A 136 -15.54 28.43 19.29
N ASP A 137 -16.81 28.12 19.57
CA ASP A 137 -17.43 26.86 19.13
C ASP A 137 -17.45 26.73 17.59
N ASP A 138 -17.63 27.84 16.89
CA ASP A 138 -17.50 27.86 15.44
C ASP A 138 -16.06 27.59 14.98
N SER A 139 -15.06 28.17 15.63
CA SER A 139 -13.65 27.94 15.30
C SER A 139 -13.28 26.46 15.43
N SER A 140 -13.65 25.83 16.56
CA SER A 140 -13.41 24.40 16.79
C SER A 140 -14.11 23.52 15.75
N PHE A 141 -15.37 23.83 15.43
CA PHE A 141 -16.11 23.12 14.38
C PHE A 141 -15.41 23.19 13.02
N TYR A 142 -15.00 24.38 12.57
CA TYR A 142 -14.33 24.52 11.28
C TYR A 142 -12.95 23.84 11.24
N LEU A 143 -12.24 23.82 12.36
CA LEU A 143 -10.98 23.09 12.47
C LEU A 143 -11.20 21.57 12.31
N SER A 144 -12.17 21.00 13.05
CA SER A 144 -12.51 19.57 12.93
C SER A 144 -13.05 19.20 11.55
N ALA A 145 -13.89 20.05 10.94
CA ALA A 145 -14.38 19.84 9.59
C ALA A 145 -13.25 19.88 8.54
N SER A 146 -12.29 20.80 8.71
CA SER A 146 -11.08 20.84 7.87
C SER A 146 -10.28 19.55 7.99
N GLU A 147 -9.94 19.10 9.21
CA GLU A 147 -9.22 17.84 9.44
C GLU A 147 -9.91 16.64 8.80
N SER A 148 -11.23 16.53 8.98
CA SER A 148 -12.06 15.50 8.36
C SER A 148 -11.96 15.54 6.82
N SER A 149 -12.06 16.72 6.22
CA SER A 149 -12.02 16.90 4.76
C SER A 149 -10.69 16.47 4.12
N TYR A 150 -9.55 16.57 4.84
CA TYR A 150 -8.23 16.17 4.33
C TYR A 150 -7.89 14.69 4.60
N SER A 151 -8.69 13.96 5.38
CA SER A 151 -8.43 12.57 5.74
C SER A 151 -8.26 11.65 4.51
N LEU A 152 -9.23 11.65 3.59
CA LEU A 152 -9.23 10.82 2.40
C LEU A 152 -8.05 11.13 1.46
N PRO A 153 -7.78 12.40 1.06
CA PRO A 153 -6.61 12.74 0.26
C PRO A 153 -5.28 12.29 0.89
N ARG A 154 -5.10 12.42 2.22
CA ARG A 154 -3.89 11.97 2.91
C ARG A 154 -3.70 10.46 2.82
N ILE A 155 -4.77 9.68 3.02
CA ILE A 155 -4.74 8.22 2.87
C ILE A 155 -4.35 7.84 1.43
N LEU A 156 -4.91 8.53 0.43
CA LEU A 156 -4.57 8.27 -0.98
C LEU A 156 -3.11 8.61 -1.32
N VAL A 157 -2.58 9.73 -0.80
CA VAL A 157 -1.15 10.08 -0.95
C VAL A 157 -0.25 8.97 -0.40
N TRP A 158 -0.62 8.38 0.75
CA TRP A 158 0.08 7.25 1.35
C TRP A 158 -0.10 5.93 0.57
N ALA A 159 -1.26 5.71 -0.03
CA ALA A 159 -1.55 4.50 -0.79
C ALA A 159 -0.82 4.44 -2.16
N ILE A 160 -0.51 5.59 -2.77
CA ILE A 160 0.16 5.63 -4.08
C ILE A 160 1.53 4.91 -4.07
N PRO A 161 2.47 5.20 -3.15
CA PRO A 161 3.73 4.45 -3.04
C PRO A 161 3.54 2.94 -2.83
N LEU A 162 2.55 2.55 -2.02
CA LEU A 162 2.24 1.14 -1.76
C LEU A 162 1.78 0.43 -3.04
N LEU A 163 0.94 1.08 -3.85
CA LEU A 163 0.54 0.56 -5.17
C LEU A 163 1.73 0.44 -6.13
N GLY A 164 2.66 1.39 -6.09
CA GLY A 164 3.93 1.30 -6.83
C GLY A 164 4.73 0.06 -6.43
N PHE A 165 4.92 -0.14 -5.13
CA PHE A 165 5.62 -1.30 -4.59
C PHE A 165 4.93 -2.62 -4.97
N ILE A 166 3.60 -2.69 -4.88
CA ILE A 166 2.82 -3.84 -5.35
C ILE A 166 3.08 -4.10 -6.84
N GLY A 167 3.10 -3.05 -7.67
CA GLY A 167 3.46 -3.16 -9.09
C GLY A 167 4.85 -3.75 -9.31
N THR A 168 5.83 -3.32 -8.51
CA THR A 168 7.19 -3.86 -8.57
C THR A 168 7.26 -5.32 -8.12
N VAL A 169 6.60 -5.70 -7.04
CA VAL A 169 6.55 -7.10 -6.58
C VAL A 169 5.95 -8.00 -7.67
N ILE A 170 4.86 -7.56 -8.31
CA ILE A 170 4.26 -8.28 -9.43
C ILE A 170 5.24 -8.38 -10.61
N GLY A 171 5.89 -7.27 -10.99
CA GLY A 171 6.84 -7.24 -12.11
C GLY A 171 8.07 -8.12 -11.87
N ILE A 172 8.65 -8.09 -10.66
CA ILE A 172 9.76 -8.96 -10.26
C ILE A 172 9.31 -10.42 -10.28
N SER A 173 8.14 -10.74 -9.72
CA SER A 173 7.62 -12.11 -9.73
C SER A 173 7.45 -12.64 -11.15
N GLN A 174 6.90 -11.84 -12.07
CA GLN A 174 6.74 -12.23 -13.47
C GLN A 174 8.10 -12.43 -14.18
N ALA A 175 9.07 -11.55 -13.93
CA ALA A 175 10.40 -11.68 -14.49
C ALA A 175 11.11 -12.96 -14.01
N VAL A 176 11.02 -13.28 -12.71
CA VAL A 176 11.62 -14.49 -12.14
C VAL A 176 10.94 -15.76 -12.64
N THR A 177 9.60 -15.82 -12.65
CA THR A 177 8.87 -16.98 -13.17
C THR A 177 9.14 -17.21 -14.65
N GLY A 178 9.20 -16.13 -15.44
CA GLY A 178 9.55 -16.20 -16.87
C GLY A 178 10.96 -16.75 -17.08
N PHE A 179 11.93 -16.38 -16.23
CA PHE A 179 13.28 -16.93 -16.28
C PHE A 179 13.34 -18.42 -15.99
N SER A 180 12.67 -18.86 -14.92
CA SER A 180 12.69 -20.26 -14.50
C SER A 180 12.09 -21.18 -15.57
N GLY A 181 10.96 -20.79 -16.17
CA GLY A 181 10.38 -21.54 -17.29
C GLY A 181 11.30 -21.54 -18.53
N PHE A 182 11.95 -20.41 -18.82
CA PHE A 182 12.91 -20.33 -19.93
C PHE A 182 14.13 -21.24 -19.71
N LEU A 183 14.64 -21.36 -18.49
CA LEU A 183 15.76 -22.25 -18.16
C LEU A 183 15.39 -23.74 -18.27
N GLU A 184 14.14 -24.11 -18.02
CA GLU A 184 13.65 -25.49 -18.22
C GLU A 184 13.59 -25.88 -19.70
N GLU A 185 13.38 -24.91 -20.58
CA GLU A 185 13.21 -25.13 -22.04
C GLU A 185 14.49 -24.86 -22.84
N ALA A 186 15.45 -24.12 -22.28
CA ALA A 186 16.69 -23.74 -22.96
C ALA A 186 17.68 -24.91 -23.07
N GLY A 187 17.91 -25.38 -24.29
CA GLY A 187 18.92 -26.41 -24.62
C GLY A 187 20.30 -25.86 -24.99
N GLU A 188 20.41 -24.56 -25.30
CA GLU A 188 21.62 -23.92 -25.82
C GLU A 188 22.00 -22.63 -25.05
N ILE A 189 23.31 -22.34 -24.97
CA ILE A 189 23.87 -21.21 -24.19
C ILE A 189 23.40 -19.84 -24.70
N ASP A 190 23.16 -19.69 -26.01
CA ASP A 190 22.73 -18.41 -26.57
C ASP A 190 21.26 -18.08 -26.22
N GLN A 191 20.42 -19.11 -26.01
CA GLN A 191 19.06 -18.93 -25.48
C GLN A 191 19.13 -18.42 -24.03
N ILE A 192 20.04 -18.94 -23.21
CA ILE A 192 20.21 -18.49 -21.82
C ILE A 192 20.58 -16.99 -21.75
N LYS A 193 21.41 -16.49 -22.68
CA LYS A 193 21.72 -15.04 -22.77
C LYS A 193 20.48 -14.21 -23.06
N GLU A 194 19.61 -14.67 -23.94
CA GLU A 194 18.33 -14.02 -24.27
C GLU A 194 17.36 -14.03 -23.09
N GLY A 195 17.32 -15.14 -22.34
CA GLY A 195 16.58 -15.25 -21.07
C GLY A 195 17.04 -14.21 -20.05
N ILE A 196 18.35 -14.05 -19.84
CA ILE A 196 18.90 -13.04 -18.91
C ILE A 196 18.54 -11.61 -19.35
N GLY A 197 18.60 -11.32 -20.65
CA GLY A 197 18.20 -10.03 -21.21
C GLY A 197 16.73 -9.71 -20.93
N THR A 198 15.86 -10.70 -21.12
CA THR A 198 14.41 -10.57 -20.88
C THR A 198 14.10 -10.31 -19.40
N VAL A 199 14.78 -11.00 -18.49
CA VAL A 199 14.62 -10.81 -17.04
C VAL A 199 15.12 -9.45 -16.59
N THR A 200 16.28 -9.04 -17.09
CA THR A 200 16.87 -7.73 -16.75
C THR A 200 15.97 -6.60 -17.22
N SER A 201 15.36 -6.74 -18.40
CA SER A 201 14.33 -5.82 -18.89
C SER A 201 13.10 -5.82 -17.98
N GLY A 202 12.54 -6.99 -17.66
CA GLY A 202 11.38 -7.12 -16.75
C GLY A 202 11.63 -6.54 -15.35
N LEU A 203 12.86 -6.62 -14.85
CA LEU A 203 13.27 -6.01 -13.60
C LEU A 203 13.32 -4.47 -13.70
N ALA A 204 13.90 -3.93 -14.77
CA ALA A 204 13.92 -2.48 -15.01
C ALA A 204 12.50 -1.92 -15.13
N VAL A 205 11.65 -2.62 -15.87
CA VAL A 205 10.20 -2.37 -15.97
C VAL A 205 9.54 -2.27 -14.59
N ALA A 206 9.84 -3.21 -13.69
CA ALA A 206 9.28 -3.25 -12.35
C ALA A 206 9.77 -2.08 -11.47
N PHE A 207 11.02 -1.63 -11.64
CA PHE A 207 11.50 -0.45 -10.91
C PHE A 207 10.86 0.85 -11.41
N ASP A 208 10.65 0.98 -12.71
CA ASP A 208 10.02 2.16 -13.31
C ASP A 208 8.60 2.41 -12.77
N THR A 209 7.82 1.35 -12.50
CA THR A 209 6.47 1.48 -11.93
C THR A 209 6.49 2.11 -10.53
N THR A 210 7.45 1.70 -9.68
CA THR A 210 7.62 2.33 -8.36
C THR A 210 8.14 3.74 -8.48
N LEU A 211 9.10 4.00 -9.37
CA LEU A 211 9.66 5.34 -9.56
C LEU A 211 8.57 6.35 -9.93
N VAL A 212 7.66 5.98 -10.83
CA VAL A 212 6.55 6.87 -11.21
C VAL A 212 5.51 7.03 -10.12
N ALA A 213 5.19 5.97 -9.37
CA ALA A 213 4.30 6.08 -8.22
C ALA A 213 4.85 7.03 -7.15
N LEU A 214 6.15 6.90 -6.80
CA LEU A 214 6.81 7.79 -5.85
C LEU A 214 6.85 9.23 -6.37
N PHE A 215 7.20 9.42 -7.63
CA PHE A 215 7.23 10.74 -8.26
C PHE A 215 5.84 11.41 -8.23
N LEU A 216 4.80 10.69 -8.64
CA LEU A 216 3.42 11.19 -8.59
C LEU A 216 2.96 11.47 -7.17
N SER A 217 3.28 10.61 -6.20
CA SER A 217 2.95 10.80 -4.78
C SER A 217 3.53 12.11 -4.25
N VAL A 218 4.83 12.36 -4.48
CA VAL A 218 5.48 13.61 -4.09
C VAL A 218 4.86 14.81 -4.81
N LEU A 219 4.58 14.68 -6.11
CA LEU A 219 3.99 15.72 -6.94
C LEU A 219 2.62 16.18 -6.43
N VAL A 220 1.77 15.25 -5.96
CA VAL A 220 0.44 15.59 -5.42
C VAL A 220 0.46 15.95 -3.93
N MET A 221 1.41 15.41 -3.17
CA MET A 221 1.54 15.67 -1.73
C MET A 221 1.90 17.12 -1.44
N ILE A 222 2.85 17.71 -2.18
CA ILE A 222 3.33 19.08 -1.92
C ILE A 222 2.18 20.11 -2.07
N PRO A 223 1.43 20.15 -3.19
CA PRO A 223 0.28 21.03 -3.32
C PRO A 223 -0.78 20.80 -2.25
N LEU A 224 -1.07 19.54 -1.90
CA LEU A 224 -2.06 19.21 -0.87
C LEU A 224 -1.70 19.86 0.48
N VAL A 225 -0.45 19.70 0.94
CA VAL A 225 0.02 20.30 2.19
C VAL A 225 0.00 21.83 2.14
N LEU A 226 0.29 22.44 0.99
CA LEU A 226 0.22 23.89 0.83
C LEU A 226 -1.21 24.41 0.94
N VAL A 227 -2.17 23.72 0.33
CA VAL A 227 -3.60 24.07 0.39
C VAL A 227 -4.13 23.89 1.81
N GLU A 228 -3.74 22.81 2.50
CA GLU A 228 -4.08 22.59 3.91
C GLU A 228 -3.56 23.72 4.80
N ARG A 229 -2.28 24.09 4.65
CA ARG A 229 -1.69 25.24 5.38
C ARG A 229 -2.37 26.56 5.05
N PHE A 230 -2.82 26.74 3.81
CA PHE A 230 -3.55 27.93 3.39
C PHE A 230 -4.92 28.00 4.05
N GLU A 231 -5.65 26.88 4.15
CA GLU A 231 -6.92 26.77 4.87
C GLU A 231 -6.75 27.08 6.36
N SER A 232 -5.75 26.49 7.03
CA SER A 232 -5.48 26.77 8.45
C SER A 232 -5.18 28.26 8.70
N ARG A 233 -4.40 28.90 7.82
CA ARG A 233 -4.10 30.34 7.91
C ARG A 233 -5.34 31.20 7.68
N LEU A 234 -6.20 30.82 6.74
CA LEU A 234 -7.46 31.51 6.48
C LEU A 234 -8.38 31.43 7.70
N LEU A 235 -8.58 30.24 8.28
CA LEU A 235 -9.41 30.04 9.46
C LEU A 235 -8.90 30.87 10.66
N LEU A 236 -7.59 30.83 10.91
CA LEU A 236 -6.96 31.65 11.94
C LEU A 236 -7.15 33.15 11.69
N ALA A 237 -7.00 33.60 10.45
CA ALA A 237 -7.18 35.01 10.11
C ALA A 237 -8.64 35.47 10.30
N ILE A 238 -9.62 34.58 10.04
CA ILE A 238 -11.03 34.85 10.36
C ILE A 238 -11.24 34.93 11.87
N ASP A 239 -10.63 34.04 12.66
CA ASP A 239 -10.71 34.09 14.14
C ASP A 239 -10.14 35.39 14.70
N ILE A 240 -8.97 35.81 14.20
CA ILE A 240 -8.35 37.09 14.54
C ILE A 240 -9.29 38.24 14.16
N TYR A 241 -9.87 38.21 12.95
CA TYR A 241 -10.80 39.25 12.52
C TYR A 241 -12.01 39.38 13.46
N LEU A 242 -12.64 38.25 13.85
CA LEU A 242 -13.77 38.28 14.79
C LEU A 242 -13.35 38.85 16.14
N ASN A 243 -12.23 38.38 16.70
CA ASN A 243 -11.75 38.78 18.02
C ASN A 243 -11.27 40.24 18.08
N ASP A 244 -10.64 40.76 17.02
CA ASP A 244 -10.05 42.09 17.01
C ASP A 244 -11.00 43.16 16.47
N ARG A 245 -11.89 42.82 15.53
CA ARG A 245 -12.73 43.81 14.81
C ARG A 245 -14.21 43.74 15.16
N LEU A 246 -14.75 42.56 15.46
CA LEU A 246 -16.19 42.37 15.71
C LEU A 246 -16.51 42.36 17.21
N LEU A 247 -15.98 41.40 17.97
CA LEU A 247 -16.32 41.20 19.37
C LEU A 247 -16.08 42.42 20.27
N PRO A 248 -15.01 43.23 20.10
CA PRO A 248 -14.78 44.41 20.94
C PRO A 248 -15.85 45.50 20.78
N ARG A 249 -16.66 45.44 19.72
CA ARG A 249 -17.76 46.38 19.49
C ARG A 249 -19.01 46.04 20.28
N PHE A 250 -19.15 44.79 20.73
CA PHE A 250 -20.29 44.36 21.53
C PHE A 250 -20.15 44.87 22.96
N LYS A 251 -21.27 45.35 23.52
CA LYS A 251 -21.34 45.76 24.92
C LYS A 251 -21.07 44.56 25.83
N ASP A 252 -20.18 44.75 26.80
CA ASP A 252 -20.06 43.83 27.91
C ASP A 252 -21.16 44.19 28.91
N SER A 253 -22.09 43.27 29.15
CA SER A 253 -23.21 43.48 30.06
C SER A 253 -22.77 43.27 31.52
N GLY A 254 -21.65 43.90 31.90
CA GLY A 254 -21.36 44.23 33.30
C GLY A 254 -22.14 45.49 33.63
N THR A 255 -23.31 45.33 34.23
CA THR A 255 -24.32 46.38 34.49
C THR A 255 -23.79 47.51 35.37
N PRO A 256 -23.72 48.78 34.89
CA PRO A 256 -23.52 49.95 35.78
C PRO A 256 -24.75 50.23 36.67
N LEU A 257 -25.94 49.81 36.20
CA LEU A 257 -27.23 50.03 36.86
C LEU A 257 -27.41 49.27 38.18
N GLU A 258 -26.69 48.15 38.36
CA GLU A 258 -26.73 47.37 39.60
C GLU A 258 -26.03 48.10 40.76
N ASN A 259 -24.98 48.86 40.46
CA ASN A 259 -24.27 49.63 41.48
C ASN A 259 -25.05 50.86 41.93
N GLU A 260 -25.73 51.57 41.01
CA GLU A 260 -26.40 52.83 41.35
C GLU A 260 -27.73 52.62 42.09
N GLN A 261 -28.50 51.60 41.71
CA GLN A 261 -29.73 51.22 42.42
C GLN A 261 -29.45 50.57 43.79
N LEU A 262 -28.37 49.80 43.90
CA LEU A 262 -27.90 49.25 45.17
C LEU A 262 -27.44 50.37 46.12
N THR A 263 -26.72 51.37 45.62
CA THR A 263 -26.25 52.51 46.43
C THR A 263 -27.41 53.40 46.89
N GLN A 264 -28.38 53.69 46.02
CA GLN A 264 -29.57 54.48 46.39
C GLN A 264 -30.52 53.74 47.36
N ALA A 265 -30.65 52.42 47.24
CA ALA A 265 -31.43 51.61 48.18
C ALA A 265 -30.77 51.58 49.58
N ILE A 266 -29.44 51.59 49.63
CA ILE A 266 -28.66 51.68 50.87
C ILE A 266 -28.80 53.08 51.50
N ASP A 267 -28.66 54.15 50.72
CA ASP A 267 -28.79 55.53 51.24
C ASP A 267 -30.20 55.87 51.74
N ALA A 268 -31.24 55.41 51.03
CA ALA A 268 -32.64 55.62 51.42
C ALA A 268 -33.03 54.82 52.68
N ALA A 269 -32.42 53.66 52.91
CA ALA A 269 -32.62 52.86 54.12
C ALA A 269 -31.92 53.48 55.35
N ILE A 270 -30.75 54.09 55.14
CA ILE A 270 -29.97 54.75 56.20
C ILE A 270 -30.66 56.03 56.69
N ALA A 271 -31.22 56.85 55.78
CA ALA A 271 -31.89 58.11 56.15
C ALA A 271 -33.20 57.93 56.92
N ARG A 272 -33.85 56.76 56.82
CA ARG A 272 -35.21 56.53 57.35
C ARG A 272 -35.25 55.99 58.78
N HIS A 273 -34.13 55.51 59.33
CA HIS A 273 -34.12 54.71 60.56
C HIS A 273 -33.11 55.15 61.65
N LEU A 274 -32.43 56.29 61.51
CA LEU A 274 -31.49 56.79 62.53
C LEU A 274 -32.07 57.97 63.34
N PRO A 275 -32.31 57.82 64.66
CA PRO A 275 -32.61 58.95 65.56
C PRO A 275 -31.32 59.71 65.96
N SER A 276 -31.49 60.91 66.53
CA SER A 276 -30.41 61.89 66.76
C SER A 276 -29.24 61.39 67.64
N PRO A 277 -28.00 61.86 67.39
CA PRO A 277 -26.75 61.25 67.86
C PRO A 277 -26.57 61.11 69.38
N GLU A 278 -27.26 61.91 70.19
CA GLU A 278 -27.09 61.92 71.65
C GLU A 278 -27.85 60.80 72.37
N ALA A 279 -28.87 60.19 71.73
CA ALA A 279 -29.67 59.11 72.32
C ALA A 279 -29.10 57.70 72.08
N LEU A 280 -28.00 57.57 71.33
CA LEU A 280 -27.46 56.29 70.86
C LEU A 280 -26.31 55.74 71.71
N ILE A 281 -25.78 56.52 72.67
CA ILE A 281 -24.54 56.17 73.37
C ILE A 281 -24.71 54.93 74.27
N ASP A 282 -25.81 54.85 75.02
CA ASP A 282 -26.05 53.73 75.94
C ASP A 282 -26.44 52.43 75.22
N PRO A 283 -27.38 52.41 74.25
CA PRO A 283 -27.68 51.20 73.50
C PRO A 283 -26.51 50.73 72.62
N ALA A 284 -25.75 51.65 72.01
CA ALA A 284 -24.64 51.29 71.13
C ALA A 284 -23.54 50.51 71.87
N ARG A 285 -23.33 50.76 73.16
CA ARG A 285 -22.37 49.98 73.97
C ARG A 285 -22.84 48.54 74.17
N THR A 286 -24.13 48.34 74.49
CA THR A 286 -24.71 47.00 74.63
C THR A 286 -24.79 46.25 73.30
N TYR A 287 -25.08 46.96 72.20
CA TYR A 287 -25.04 46.38 70.85
C TYR A 287 -23.62 46.06 70.42
N ALA A 288 -22.62 46.88 70.75
CA ALA A 288 -21.22 46.62 70.45
C ALA A 288 -20.69 45.41 71.23
N GLU A 289 -21.05 45.25 72.50
CA GLU A 289 -20.70 44.08 73.31
C GLU A 289 -21.33 42.79 72.75
N ARG A 290 -22.64 42.81 72.45
CA ARG A 290 -23.32 41.66 71.82
C ARG A 290 -22.86 41.38 70.40
N ALA A 291 -22.58 42.41 69.61
CA ALA A 291 -22.06 42.26 68.26
C ALA A 291 -20.62 41.73 68.27
N ALA A 292 -19.79 42.14 69.23
CA ALA A 292 -18.44 41.59 69.41
C ALA A 292 -18.50 40.11 69.83
N GLU A 293 -19.44 39.73 70.69
CA GLU A 293 -19.63 38.33 71.10
C GLU A 293 -20.15 37.47 69.94
N VAL A 294 -21.17 37.93 69.22
CA VAL A 294 -21.72 37.23 68.04
C VAL A 294 -20.70 37.19 66.90
N LEU A 295 -19.97 38.27 66.62
CA LEU A 295 -18.90 38.28 65.61
C LEU A 295 -17.78 37.32 65.99
N SER A 296 -17.36 37.29 67.26
CA SER A 296 -16.34 36.36 67.72
C SER A 296 -16.79 34.90 67.54
N GLN A 297 -18.02 34.56 67.96
CA GLN A 297 -18.56 33.22 67.78
C GLN A 297 -18.75 32.85 66.30
N THR A 298 -19.23 33.78 65.47
CA THR A 298 -19.42 33.58 64.03
C THR A 298 -18.09 33.47 63.30
N PHE A 299 -17.10 34.26 63.70
CA PHE A 299 -15.76 34.24 63.12
C PHE A 299 -15.01 32.95 63.48
N ILE A 300 -15.12 32.47 64.71
CA ILE A 300 -14.59 31.16 65.12
C ILE A 300 -15.30 30.03 64.36
N ALA A 301 -16.63 30.10 64.20
CA ALA A 301 -17.38 29.11 63.42
C ALA A 301 -16.98 29.11 61.93
N GLN A 302 -16.79 30.29 61.33
CA GLN A 302 -16.32 30.39 59.95
C GLN A 302 -14.86 29.96 59.79
N LEU A 303 -13.97 30.28 60.73
CA LEU A 303 -12.60 29.76 60.74
C LEU A 303 -12.56 28.24 60.81
N ASN A 304 -13.36 27.64 61.69
CA ASN A 304 -13.48 26.18 61.78
C ASN A 304 -14.02 25.60 60.46
N THR A 305 -14.97 26.26 59.81
CA THR A 305 -15.54 25.83 58.51
C THR A 305 -14.52 25.92 57.38
N VAL A 306 -13.76 27.01 57.32
CA VAL A 306 -12.67 27.20 56.33
C VAL A 306 -11.57 26.19 56.57
N GLN A 307 -11.22 25.91 57.83
CA GLN A 307 -10.25 24.87 58.19
C GLN A 307 -10.73 23.47 57.78
N THR A 308 -12.00 23.10 58.04
CA THR A 308 -12.55 21.81 57.59
C THR A 308 -12.63 21.72 56.07
N GLN A 309 -12.92 22.83 55.38
CA GLN A 309 -12.89 22.85 53.92
C GLN A 309 -11.47 22.72 53.38
N HIS A 310 -10.47 23.32 54.03
CA HIS A 310 -9.06 23.15 53.67
C HIS A 310 -8.58 21.72 53.88
N GLU A 311 -8.92 21.10 55.02
CA GLU A 311 -8.62 19.69 55.30
C GLU A 311 -9.25 18.75 54.25
N ARG A 312 -10.52 18.98 53.86
CA ARG A 312 -11.17 18.21 52.78
C ARG A 312 -10.57 18.45 51.40
N LEU A 313 -10.03 19.64 51.14
CA LEU A 313 -9.44 19.98 49.85
C LEU A 313 -8.04 19.37 49.73
N ILE A 314 -7.28 19.34 50.83
CA ILE A 314 -6.02 18.60 50.95
C ILE A 314 -6.28 17.09 50.82
N GLU A 315 -7.27 16.54 51.51
CA GLU A 315 -7.66 15.12 51.39
C GLU A 315 -8.07 14.75 49.96
N LYS A 316 -8.81 15.62 49.26
CA LYS A 316 -9.17 15.40 47.86
C LYS A 316 -7.99 15.54 46.91
N LEU A 317 -7.05 16.45 47.17
CA LEU A 317 -5.83 16.62 46.39
C LEU A 317 -4.89 15.43 46.57
N ASP A 318 -4.75 14.92 47.80
CA ASP A 318 -3.98 13.70 48.09
C ASP A 318 -4.60 12.48 47.41
N ASN A 319 -5.92 12.29 47.52
CA ASN A 319 -6.62 11.22 46.82
C ASN A 319 -6.51 11.34 45.28
N LEU A 320 -6.52 12.55 44.74
CA LEU A 320 -6.32 12.78 43.30
C LEU A 320 -4.88 12.48 42.87
N GLN A 321 -3.88 12.87 43.67
CA GLN A 321 -2.49 12.57 43.38
C GLN A 321 -2.21 11.06 43.49
N GLU A 322 -2.73 10.39 44.51
CA GLU A 322 -2.60 8.95 44.70
C GLU A 322 -3.26 8.18 43.56
N LYS A 323 -4.50 8.54 43.20
CA LYS A 323 -5.22 7.90 42.09
C LYS A 323 -4.60 8.19 40.72
N THR A 324 -4.05 9.39 40.52
CA THR A 324 -3.31 9.71 39.29
C THR A 324 -2.00 8.93 39.21
N LEU A 325 -1.34 8.68 40.34
CA LEU A 325 -0.12 7.88 40.40
C LEU A 325 -0.42 6.39 40.15
N GLU A 326 -1.50 5.86 40.73
CA GLU A 326 -1.97 4.49 40.51
C GLU A 326 -2.40 4.25 39.06
N GLU A 327 -3.20 5.15 38.47
CA GLU A 327 -3.61 5.05 37.06
C GLU A 327 -2.41 5.14 36.11
N ARG A 328 -1.44 6.00 36.44
CA ARG A 328 -0.20 6.12 35.66
C ARG A 328 0.69 4.87 35.78
N GLN A 329 0.84 4.31 36.98
CA GLN A 329 1.58 3.04 37.17
C GLN A 329 0.88 1.86 36.51
N ALA A 330 -0.44 1.77 36.59
CA ALA A 330 -1.22 0.73 35.93
C ALA A 330 -1.12 0.86 34.40
N PHE A 331 -1.13 2.09 33.87
CA PHE A 331 -0.90 2.36 32.46
C PHE A 331 0.52 1.98 32.04
N GLU A 332 1.55 2.37 32.80
CA GLU A 332 2.95 2.00 32.53
C GLU A 332 3.17 0.47 32.59
N LEU A 333 2.58 -0.22 33.57
CA LEU A 333 2.61 -1.69 33.67
C LEU A 333 1.92 -2.35 32.47
N SER A 334 0.71 -1.91 32.13
CA SER A 334 -0.02 -2.43 30.96
C SER A 334 0.71 -2.16 29.64
N PHE A 335 1.43 -1.04 29.55
CA PHE A 335 2.23 -0.70 28.38
C PHE A 335 3.48 -1.61 28.29
N SER A 336 4.18 -1.83 29.41
CA SER A 336 5.33 -2.75 29.45
C SER A 336 4.95 -4.20 29.19
N GLU A 337 3.82 -4.67 29.72
CA GLU A 337 3.31 -6.02 29.49
C GLU A 337 2.91 -6.22 28.02
N ASN A 338 2.27 -5.20 27.42
CA ASN A 338 1.99 -5.21 26.00
C ASN A 338 3.26 -5.21 25.14
N GLU A 339 4.28 -4.43 25.50
CA GLU A 339 5.56 -4.40 24.77
C GLU A 339 6.28 -5.76 24.83
N GLU A 340 6.27 -6.43 25.97
CA GLU A 340 6.86 -7.76 26.15
C GLU A 340 6.08 -8.83 25.36
N ASN A 341 4.75 -8.78 25.40
CA ASN A 341 3.89 -9.66 24.58
C ASN A 341 4.13 -9.47 23.08
N TYR A 342 4.28 -8.22 22.60
CA TYR A 342 4.61 -7.96 21.20
C TYR A 342 6.02 -8.42 20.84
N ARG A 343 7.01 -8.22 21.71
CA ARG A 343 8.37 -8.72 21.51
C ARG A 343 8.42 -10.24 21.42
N GLN A 344 7.69 -10.93 22.29
CA GLN A 344 7.64 -12.38 22.31
C GLN A 344 6.91 -12.93 21.08
N ALA A 345 5.77 -12.33 20.69
CA ALA A 345 5.08 -12.68 19.46
C ALA A 345 5.96 -12.48 18.21
N ILE A 346 6.75 -11.40 18.15
CA ILE A 346 7.72 -11.16 17.07
C ILE A 346 8.84 -12.20 17.09
N ALA A 347 9.38 -12.55 18.26
CA ALA A 347 10.43 -13.56 18.39
C ALA A 347 9.95 -14.96 17.97
N ASP A 348 8.72 -15.33 18.33
CA ASP A 348 8.10 -16.58 17.93
C ASP A 348 7.88 -16.62 16.41
N LEU A 349 7.39 -15.52 15.82
CA LEU A 349 7.20 -15.40 14.38
C LEU A 349 8.53 -15.51 13.60
N ILE A 350 9.59 -14.88 14.09
CA ILE A 350 10.94 -14.99 13.51
C ILE A 350 11.45 -16.43 13.59
N THR A 351 11.19 -17.12 14.70
CA THR A 351 11.60 -18.52 14.88
C THR A 351 10.84 -19.45 13.94
N GLU A 352 9.54 -19.22 13.74
CA GLU A 352 8.69 -19.96 12.81
C GLU A 352 9.11 -19.73 11.35
N ILE A 353 9.39 -18.49 10.96
CA ILE A 353 9.88 -18.14 9.61
C ILE A 353 11.22 -18.82 9.33
N ASN A 354 12.16 -18.76 10.28
CA ASN A 354 13.46 -19.42 10.14
C ASN A 354 13.34 -20.95 10.08
N GLY A 355 12.40 -21.53 10.83
CA GLY A 355 12.09 -22.95 10.78
C GLY A 355 11.55 -23.38 9.42
N THR A 356 10.63 -22.59 8.86
CA THR A 356 10.03 -22.83 7.53
C THR A 356 11.08 -22.67 6.43
N TYR A 357 11.92 -21.64 6.49
CA TYR A 357 13.02 -21.42 5.55
C TYR A 357 13.99 -22.62 5.51
N ARG A 358 14.37 -23.14 6.68
CA ARG A 358 15.24 -24.33 6.78
C ARG A 358 14.62 -25.59 6.20
N LYS A 359 13.30 -25.79 6.38
CA LYS A 359 12.59 -26.95 5.81
C LYS A 359 12.57 -26.86 4.28
N VAL A 360 12.19 -25.70 3.74
CA VAL A 360 12.14 -25.47 2.29
C VAL A 360 13.53 -25.60 1.66
N SER A 361 14.57 -25.07 2.29
CA SER A 361 15.94 -25.21 1.77
C SER A 361 16.42 -26.66 1.78
N ALA A 362 16.10 -27.43 2.82
CA ALA A 362 16.48 -28.84 2.92
C ALA A 362 15.74 -29.70 1.87
N GLU A 363 14.45 -29.45 1.63
CA GLU A 363 13.69 -30.12 0.57
C GLU A 363 14.22 -29.76 -0.82
N MET A 364 14.57 -28.50 -1.04
CA MET A 364 15.15 -28.03 -2.31
C MET A 364 16.53 -28.63 -2.59
N GLU A 365 17.39 -28.73 -1.58
CA GLU A 365 18.68 -29.43 -1.69
C GLU A 365 18.52 -30.93 -1.98
N ALA A 366 17.56 -31.58 -1.32
CA ALA A 366 17.24 -32.99 -1.56
C ALA A 366 16.71 -33.22 -2.98
N GLY A 367 15.80 -32.35 -3.45
CA GLY A 367 15.28 -32.36 -4.82
C GLY A 367 16.38 -32.15 -5.86
N ASN A 368 17.25 -31.16 -5.66
CA ASN A 368 18.38 -30.89 -6.56
C ASN A 368 19.37 -32.08 -6.62
N ARG A 369 19.64 -32.74 -5.50
CA ARG A 369 20.47 -33.97 -5.50
C ARG A 369 19.81 -35.11 -6.25
N ALA A 370 18.50 -35.30 -6.10
CA ALA A 370 17.75 -36.34 -6.81
C ALA A 370 17.74 -36.08 -8.32
N ILE A 371 17.60 -34.83 -8.75
CA ILE A 371 17.68 -34.41 -10.15
C ILE A 371 19.09 -34.66 -10.70
N ALA A 372 20.14 -34.24 -9.97
CA ALA A 372 21.52 -34.47 -10.37
C ALA A 372 21.86 -35.96 -10.52
N GLN A 373 21.40 -36.81 -9.59
CA GLN A 373 21.57 -38.26 -9.68
C GLN A 373 20.84 -38.86 -10.89
N ASN A 374 19.62 -38.40 -11.18
CA ASN A 374 18.87 -38.83 -12.37
C ASN A 374 19.60 -38.44 -13.66
N LEU A 375 20.13 -37.23 -13.76
CA LEU A 375 20.90 -36.78 -14.92
C LEU A 375 22.18 -37.60 -15.11
N ILE A 376 22.89 -37.91 -14.03
CA ILE A 376 24.08 -38.77 -14.08
C ILE A 376 23.70 -40.19 -14.56
N GLN A 377 22.65 -40.79 -14.01
CA GLN A 377 22.17 -42.11 -14.47
C GLN A 377 21.71 -42.10 -15.93
N GLN A 378 21.06 -41.03 -16.39
CA GLN A 378 20.68 -40.91 -17.79
C GLN A 378 21.89 -40.76 -18.70
N ALA A 379 22.89 -39.96 -18.30
CA ALA A 379 24.14 -39.81 -19.04
C ALA A 379 24.90 -41.14 -19.15
N GLU A 380 24.94 -41.93 -18.08
CA GLU A 380 25.57 -43.26 -18.06
C GLU A 380 24.85 -44.25 -19.00
N LYS A 381 23.52 -44.30 -18.96
CA LYS A 381 22.71 -45.10 -19.91
C LYS A 381 22.90 -44.69 -21.37
N ILE A 382 23.09 -43.40 -21.63
CA ILE A 382 23.39 -42.90 -22.98
C ILE A 382 24.78 -43.34 -23.41
N GLY A 383 25.77 -43.27 -22.49
CA GLY A 383 27.12 -43.79 -22.69
C GLY A 383 27.13 -45.26 -23.09
N ASP A 384 26.44 -46.11 -22.34
CA ASP A 384 26.32 -47.55 -22.63
C ASP A 384 25.70 -47.81 -24.01
N ARG A 385 24.64 -47.07 -24.36
CA ARG A 385 24.00 -47.20 -25.68
C ARG A 385 24.94 -46.78 -26.82
N LEU A 386 25.73 -45.72 -26.62
CA LEU A 386 26.72 -45.28 -27.59
C LEU A 386 27.83 -46.32 -27.76
N GLU A 387 28.29 -46.92 -26.66
CA GLU A 387 29.32 -47.96 -26.69
C GLU A 387 28.82 -49.21 -27.43
N HIS A 388 27.60 -49.66 -27.14
CA HIS A 388 26.98 -50.76 -27.86
C HIS A 388 26.78 -50.46 -29.35
N ALA A 389 26.39 -49.23 -29.69
CA ALA A 389 26.27 -48.80 -31.08
C ALA A 389 27.63 -48.79 -31.79
N SER A 390 28.70 -48.34 -31.11
CA SER A 390 30.07 -48.37 -31.62
C SER A 390 30.54 -49.80 -31.89
N LYS A 391 30.36 -50.73 -30.94
CA LYS A 391 30.69 -52.15 -31.11
C LYS A 391 29.92 -52.79 -32.27
N SER A 392 28.65 -52.40 -32.47
CA SER A 392 27.86 -52.85 -33.61
C SER A 392 28.34 -52.26 -34.95
N LEU A 393 28.88 -51.05 -34.94
CA LEU A 393 29.47 -50.42 -36.12
C LEU A 393 30.78 -51.12 -36.51
N ASP A 394 31.64 -51.39 -35.54
CA ASP A 394 32.90 -52.12 -35.76
C ASP A 394 32.67 -53.51 -36.36
N SER A 395 31.65 -54.24 -35.88
CA SER A 395 31.31 -55.55 -36.44
C SER A 395 30.79 -55.46 -37.88
N ARG A 396 30.02 -54.41 -38.21
CA ARG A 396 29.57 -54.16 -39.60
C ARG A 396 30.75 -53.78 -40.51
N ILE A 397 31.70 -52.99 -40.03
CA ILE A 397 32.91 -52.64 -40.77
C ILE A 397 33.74 -53.90 -41.06
N ALA A 398 33.92 -54.78 -40.08
CA ALA A 398 34.62 -56.06 -40.25
C ALA A 398 33.93 -56.98 -41.28
N LEU A 399 32.59 -57.03 -41.29
CA LEU A 399 31.83 -57.78 -42.30
C LEU A 399 31.99 -57.19 -43.70
N LEU A 400 32.04 -55.86 -43.82
CA LEU A 400 32.28 -55.17 -45.10
C LEU A 400 33.69 -55.44 -45.64
N GLU A 401 34.71 -55.45 -44.77
CA GLU A 401 36.06 -55.86 -45.16
C GLU A 401 36.10 -57.30 -45.66
N LYS A 402 35.43 -58.23 -44.95
CA LYS A 402 35.34 -59.62 -45.39
C LYS A 402 34.64 -59.75 -46.75
N SER A 403 33.56 -58.99 -46.97
CA SER A 403 32.85 -58.95 -48.25
C SER A 403 33.74 -58.43 -49.38
N LYS A 404 34.53 -57.38 -49.13
CA LYS A 404 35.51 -56.85 -50.09
C LYS A 404 36.53 -57.93 -50.50
N THR A 405 37.04 -58.71 -49.54
CA THR A 405 37.98 -59.81 -49.83
C THR A 405 37.32 -60.93 -50.64
N ASN A 406 36.08 -61.30 -50.31
CA ASN A 406 35.32 -62.29 -51.08
C ASN A 406 35.06 -61.82 -52.53
N ILE A 407 34.72 -60.54 -52.72
CA ILE A 407 34.54 -59.96 -54.06
C ILE A 407 35.86 -60.01 -54.84
N ALA A 408 37.00 -59.71 -54.21
CA ALA A 408 38.30 -59.83 -54.85
C ALA A 408 38.61 -61.28 -55.28
N GLN A 409 38.29 -62.27 -54.44
CA GLN A 409 38.46 -63.69 -54.79
C GLN A 409 37.55 -64.12 -55.95
N ILE A 410 36.30 -63.63 -56.00
CA ILE A 410 35.38 -63.91 -57.11
C ILE A 410 35.91 -63.34 -58.42
N LEU A 411 36.46 -62.12 -58.41
CA LEU A 411 37.08 -61.50 -59.59
C LEU A 411 38.30 -62.29 -60.08
N GLU A 412 39.15 -62.76 -59.17
CA GLU A 412 40.29 -63.62 -59.52
C GLU A 412 39.84 -64.97 -60.09
N LEU A 413 38.79 -65.57 -59.52
CA LEU A 413 38.16 -66.78 -60.06
C LEU A 413 37.63 -66.56 -61.46
N GLN A 414 36.95 -65.45 -61.74
CA GLN A 414 36.50 -65.10 -63.09
C GLN A 414 37.67 -64.97 -64.07
N GLU A 415 38.76 -64.33 -63.68
CA GLU A 415 39.94 -64.18 -64.53
C GLU A 415 40.60 -65.53 -64.84
N ARG A 416 40.69 -66.42 -63.83
CA ARG A 416 41.19 -67.79 -64.00
C ARG A 416 40.26 -68.61 -64.90
N LEU A 417 38.95 -68.45 -64.76
CA LEU A 417 37.96 -69.15 -65.59
C LEU A 417 38.01 -68.67 -67.04
N ASP A 418 38.16 -67.36 -67.28
CA ASP A 418 38.31 -66.80 -68.62
C ASP A 418 39.64 -67.27 -69.27
N LYS A 419 40.73 -67.32 -68.49
CA LYS A 419 42.00 -67.91 -68.96
C LYS A 419 41.86 -69.40 -69.31
N ASN A 420 41.17 -70.18 -68.49
CA ASN A 420 40.95 -71.61 -68.77
C ASN A 420 39.98 -71.84 -69.95
N LEU A 421 38.92 -71.04 -70.10
CA LEU A 421 38.04 -71.13 -71.27
C LEU A 421 38.77 -70.75 -72.55
N ARG A 422 39.66 -69.75 -72.51
CA ARG A 422 40.51 -69.40 -73.64
C ARG A 422 41.55 -70.46 -73.96
N SER A 423 42.11 -71.18 -72.96
CA SER A 423 43.02 -72.29 -73.22
C SER A 423 42.30 -73.50 -73.82
N ILE A 424 41.10 -73.81 -73.34
CA ILE A 424 40.23 -74.87 -73.89
C ILE A 424 39.79 -74.55 -75.33
N SER A 425 39.57 -73.28 -75.65
CA SER A 425 39.26 -72.86 -77.03
C SER A 425 40.46 -72.87 -77.98
N ARG A 426 41.69 -72.91 -77.45
CA ARG A 426 42.92 -72.76 -78.25
C ARG A 426 43.55 -74.11 -78.60
N ASP A 427 43.37 -75.12 -77.76
CA ASP A 427 43.77 -76.49 -78.02
C ASP A 427 42.52 -77.36 -78.18
N GLY A 428 42.24 -77.82 -79.40
CA GLY A 428 41.08 -78.66 -79.72
C GLY A 428 41.11 -80.04 -79.03
N HIS A 429 40.74 -80.08 -77.75
CA HIS A 429 40.71 -81.28 -76.89
C HIS A 429 39.29 -81.66 -76.43
N ILE A 430 38.24 -81.14 -77.08
CA ILE A 430 36.84 -81.47 -76.74
C ILE A 430 36.53 -82.96 -76.93
N GLU A 431 37.24 -83.65 -77.83
CA GLU A 431 37.05 -85.10 -78.07
C GLU A 431 37.66 -86.00 -76.98
N ALA A 432 38.73 -85.58 -76.29
CA ALA A 432 39.36 -86.39 -75.25
C ALA A 432 38.56 -86.35 -73.92
N VAL A 433 37.99 -85.19 -73.59
CA VAL A 433 37.21 -84.99 -72.35
C VAL A 433 35.87 -85.73 -72.39
N LEU A 434 35.27 -85.91 -73.56
CA LEU A 434 34.00 -86.62 -73.69
C LEU A 434 34.12 -88.13 -73.44
N GLU A 435 35.26 -88.76 -73.74
CA GLU A 435 35.46 -90.17 -73.39
C GLU A 435 35.84 -90.40 -71.92
N GLU A 436 36.56 -89.47 -71.30
CA GLU A 436 36.90 -89.56 -69.87
C GLU A 436 35.65 -89.39 -68.98
N ILE A 437 34.70 -88.53 -69.37
CA ILE A 437 33.41 -88.38 -68.68
C ILE A 437 32.55 -89.65 -68.80
N ARG A 438 32.64 -90.38 -69.92
CA ARG A 438 31.91 -91.63 -70.13
C ARG A 438 32.44 -92.76 -69.25
N GLU A 439 33.76 -92.79 -69.03
CA GLU A 439 34.41 -93.73 -68.09
C GLU A 439 34.04 -93.45 -66.63
N HIS A 440 34.11 -92.18 -66.18
CA HIS A 440 33.76 -91.83 -64.80
C HIS A 440 32.25 -91.98 -64.48
N LEU A 441 31.37 -91.84 -65.46
CA LEU A 441 29.94 -92.15 -65.27
C LEU A 441 29.67 -93.66 -65.06
N ALA A 442 30.54 -94.55 -65.54
CA ALA A 442 30.43 -95.99 -65.29
C ALA A 442 30.82 -96.36 -63.85
N GLU A 443 31.74 -95.62 -63.23
CA GLU A 443 32.22 -95.83 -61.86
C GLU A 443 31.27 -95.31 -60.75
N LEU A 444 30.31 -94.42 -61.08
CA LEU A 444 29.34 -93.86 -60.12
C LEU A 444 28.11 -94.75 -59.87
N LYS A 445 27.91 -95.81 -60.67
CA LYS A 445 26.77 -96.75 -60.57
C LYS A 445 26.67 -97.53 -59.23
N PRO A 446 27.75 -97.98 -58.57
CA PRO A 446 27.68 -98.64 -57.26
C PRO A 446 27.43 -97.66 -56.09
N LEU A 447 27.86 -96.39 -56.19
CA LEU A 447 27.67 -95.37 -55.14
C LEU A 447 26.20 -94.93 -54.99
N LEU A 448 25.47 -94.81 -56.11
CA LEU A 448 24.02 -94.55 -56.09
C LEU A 448 23.20 -95.67 -55.43
N LYS A 449 23.71 -96.92 -55.43
CA LYS A 449 23.06 -98.06 -54.76
C LYS A 449 23.24 -98.04 -53.23
N GLN A 450 24.25 -97.35 -52.71
CA GLN A 450 24.49 -97.18 -51.27
C GLN A 450 23.70 -96.03 -50.64
N LEU A 451 23.38 -94.99 -51.42
CA LEU A 451 22.56 -93.85 -50.96
C LEU A 451 21.07 -94.17 -50.81
N ASN A 452 20.59 -95.30 -51.39
CA ASN A 452 19.19 -95.71 -51.33
C ASN A 452 18.81 -96.56 -50.09
N LYS A 453 19.56 -96.45 -48.98
CA LYS A 453 19.19 -97.09 -47.69
C LYS A 453 18.65 -96.01 -46.72
N PRO A 454 17.48 -96.23 -46.09
CA PRO A 454 16.89 -95.23 -45.20
C PRO A 454 17.76 -95.01 -43.95
N ARG A 455 17.98 -93.75 -43.56
CA ARG A 455 18.74 -93.36 -42.37
C ARG A 455 17.84 -92.67 -41.34
N ARG A 456 18.06 -93.01 -40.06
CA ARG A 456 17.37 -92.44 -38.89
C ARG A 456 18.17 -91.22 -38.39
N ILE A 457 17.51 -90.07 -38.24
CA ILE A 457 18.10 -88.82 -37.76
C ILE A 457 17.76 -88.66 -36.27
N THR A 458 18.76 -88.38 -35.44
CA THR A 458 18.60 -88.06 -34.01
C THR A 458 18.98 -86.60 -33.81
N LEU A 459 18.05 -85.78 -33.32
CA LEU A 459 18.27 -84.38 -32.94
C LEU A 459 18.63 -84.31 -31.46
N VAL A 460 19.68 -83.57 -31.12
CA VAL A 460 20.09 -83.26 -29.75
C VAL A 460 20.00 -81.76 -29.58
N GLU A 461 19.23 -81.33 -28.59
CA GLU A 461 18.98 -79.94 -28.23
C GLU A 461 19.83 -79.62 -27.00
N THR A 462 20.58 -78.52 -27.03
CA THR A 462 21.41 -78.07 -25.91
C THR A 462 20.93 -76.69 -25.47
N GLU A 463 20.47 -76.59 -24.22
CA GLU A 463 20.10 -75.32 -23.57
C GLU A 463 21.37 -74.60 -23.10
N ASP A 464 21.65 -73.42 -23.66
CA ASP A 464 22.65 -72.52 -23.10
C ASP A 464 22.01 -71.57 -22.09
N LYS A 465 22.50 -71.65 -20.85
CA LYS A 465 22.20 -70.72 -19.75
C LYS A 465 22.85 -69.37 -20.01
N ILE A 466 22.06 -68.33 -19.75
CA ILE A 466 22.44 -66.92 -19.68
C ILE A 466 23.30 -66.71 -18.43
N GLU A 467 24.51 -66.18 -18.61
CA GLU A 467 25.23 -65.38 -17.60
C GLU A 467 25.35 -63.94 -18.08
#